data_AF-M9LRU7-F1
#
_entry.id   AF-M9LRU7-F1
#
_cell.length_a   1.000
_cell.length_b   1.000
_cell.length_c   1.000
_cell.angle_alpha   90.00
_cell.angle_beta   90.00
_cell.angle_gamma   90.00
#
_symmetry.space_group_name_H-M   'P 1'
#
loop_
_entity.id
_entity.type
_entity.pdbx_description
1 polymer ?
#
loop_
_entity_poly.entity_id
_entity_poly.type
_entity_poly.pdbx_seq_one_letter_code
_entity_poly.pdbx_strand_id
1 'polypeptide(L)'
;MQYLYVRKERKQRKWTQKFVAKQLGLSKTAVHDLEKGKQRPSYDVFVALEDLFQLPHRYLLAQEGKEVPIFSCYCKNLDSFILAR
;
A
#
# COMPACT_ATOMS: atom_id res chain seq x y z
N MET A 1 -16.64 8.14 6.93
CA MET A 1 -16.03 6.83 6.57
C MET A 1 -14.56 7.06 6.30
N GLN A 2 -13.68 6.63 7.21
CA GLN A 2 -12.23 6.80 7.07
C GLN A 2 -11.66 5.69 6.17
N TYR A 3 -10.75 6.04 5.25
CA TYR A 3 -10.01 5.08 4.43
C TYR A 3 -8.51 5.14 4.74
N LEU A 4 -7.79 4.08 4.41
CA LEU A 4 -6.32 4.01 4.52
C LEU A 4 -5.62 4.44 3.23
N TYR A 5 -4.37 4.89 3.33
CA TYR A 5 -3.56 5.32 2.19
C TYR A 5 -3.36 4.22 1.12
N VAL A 6 -3.48 2.93 1.46
CA VAL A 6 -3.56 1.84 0.46
C VAL A 6 -4.58 2.15 -0.65
N ARG A 7 -5.76 2.68 -0.28
CA ARG A 7 -6.79 3.05 -1.26
C ARG A 7 -6.35 4.20 -2.15
N LYS A 8 -5.75 5.22 -1.55
CA LYS A 8 -5.21 6.39 -2.26
C LYS A 8 -4.17 5.95 -3.30
N GLU A 9 -3.19 5.16 -2.89
CA GLU A 9 -2.13 4.65 -3.77
C GLU A 9 -2.68 3.76 -4.88
N ARG A 10 -3.59 2.85 -4.55
CA ARG A 10 -4.26 2.01 -5.54
C ARG A 10 -4.98 2.85 -6.61
N LYS A 11 -5.70 3.90 -6.20
CA LYS A 11 -6.42 4.80 -7.12
C LYS A 11 -5.46 5.62 -7.98
N GLN A 12 -4.37 6.14 -7.41
CA GLN A 12 -3.33 6.86 -8.17
C GLN A 12 -2.74 5.98 -9.28
N ARG A 13 -2.49 4.69 -8.98
CA ARG A 13 -1.99 3.71 -9.94
C ARG A 13 -3.07 3.12 -10.87
N LYS A 14 -4.33 3.58 -10.76
CA LYS A 14 -5.50 3.09 -11.52
C LYS A 14 -5.74 1.58 -11.38
N TRP A 15 -5.35 1.00 -10.25
CA TRP A 15 -5.55 -0.42 -9.97
C TRP A 15 -6.96 -0.70 -9.44
N THR A 16 -7.52 -1.85 -9.80
CA THR A 16 -8.80 -2.31 -9.22
C THR A 16 -8.56 -3.06 -7.90
N GLN A 17 -9.57 -3.13 -7.02
CA GLN A 17 -9.47 -3.96 -5.81
C GLN A 17 -9.25 -5.44 -6.15
N LYS A 18 -9.82 -5.91 -7.27
CA LYS A 18 -9.63 -7.29 -7.76
C LYS A 18 -8.19 -7.55 -8.19
N PHE A 19 -7.53 -6.56 -8.80
CA PHE A 19 -6.12 -6.65 -9.15
C PHE A 19 -5.25 -6.81 -7.90
N VAL A 20 -5.39 -5.91 -6.92
CA VAL A 20 -4.63 -5.98 -5.66
C VAL A 20 -4.91 -7.29 -4.92
N ALA A 21 -6.16 -7.73 -4.87
CA ALA A 21 -6.55 -9.00 -4.26
C ALA A 21 -5.82 -10.18 -4.92
N LYS A 22 -5.74 -10.20 -6.26
CA LYS A 22 -5.00 -11.24 -7.00
C LYS A 22 -3.50 -11.23 -6.68
N GLN A 23 -2.88 -10.05 -6.56
CA GLN A 23 -1.46 -9.94 -6.22
C GLN A 23 -1.15 -10.42 -4.80
N LEU A 24 -2.05 -10.16 -3.85
CA LEU A 24 -1.88 -10.52 -2.45
C LEU A 24 -2.42 -11.92 -2.08
N GLY A 25 -2.99 -12.66 -3.03
CA GLY A 25 -3.66 -13.93 -2.74
C GLY A 25 -4.91 -13.80 -1.86
N LEU A 26 -5.58 -12.64 -1.90
CA LEU A 26 -6.74 -12.32 -1.07
C LEU A 26 -8.04 -12.31 -1.88
N SER A 27 -9.17 -12.25 -1.16
CA SER A 27 -10.46 -11.94 -1.75
C SER A 27 -10.61 -10.42 -1.99
N LYS A 28 -11.44 -10.03 -2.96
CA LYS A 28 -11.78 -8.62 -3.21
C LYS A 28 -12.36 -7.96 -1.95
N THR A 29 -13.20 -8.69 -1.22
CA THR A 29 -13.84 -8.22 0.02
C THR A 29 -12.79 -7.94 1.11
N ALA A 30 -11.80 -8.83 1.26
CA ALA A 30 -10.70 -8.61 2.21
C ALA A 30 -9.92 -7.32 1.88
N VAL A 31 -9.64 -7.04 0.60
CA VAL A 31 -9.00 -5.78 0.19
C VAL A 31 -9.89 -4.57 0.49
N HIS A 32 -11.20 -4.67 0.24
CA HIS A 32 -12.15 -3.60 0.58
C HIS A 32 -12.18 -3.31 2.09
N ASP A 33 -12.19 -4.35 2.93
CA ASP A 33 -12.24 -4.20 4.39
C ASP A 33 -10.91 -3.70 4.96
N LEU A 34 -9.79 -4.11 4.36
CA LEU A 34 -8.47 -3.56 4.62
C LEU A 34 -8.41 -2.07 4.29
N GLU A 35 -8.89 -1.65 3.10
CA GLU A 35 -8.92 -0.23 2.71
C GLU A 35 -9.75 0.63 3.67
N LYS A 36 -10.79 0.07 4.28
CA LYS A 36 -11.64 0.74 5.28
C LYS A 36 -11.05 0.69 6.70
N GLY A 37 -9.94 -0.01 6.89
CA GLY A 37 -9.37 -0.26 8.22
C GLY A 37 -10.25 -1.14 9.11
N LYS A 38 -11.21 -1.88 8.56
CA LYS A 38 -12.06 -2.82 9.30
C LYS A 38 -11.29 -4.08 9.72
N GLN A 39 -10.35 -4.50 8.87
CA GLN A 39 -9.52 -5.67 9.09
C GLN A 39 -8.05 -5.26 9.10
N ARG A 40 -7.31 -5.76 10.08
CA ARG A 40 -5.85 -5.65 10.10
C ARG A 40 -5.23 -6.76 9.23
N PRO A 41 -4.26 -6.45 8.35
CA PRO A 41 -3.57 -7.48 7.58
C PRO A 41 -2.78 -8.42 8.51
N SER A 42 -2.62 -9.69 8.10
CA SER A 42 -1.61 -10.57 8.69
C SER A 42 -0.21 -10.08 8.31
N TYR A 43 0.81 -10.60 8.98
CA TYR A 43 2.20 -10.27 8.69
C TYR A 43 2.58 -10.55 7.22
N ASP A 44 2.19 -11.70 6.68
CA ASP A 44 2.50 -12.06 5.29
C ASP A 44 1.86 -11.10 4.27
N VAL A 45 0.60 -10.72 4.51
CA VAL A 45 -0.13 -9.75 3.68
C VAL A 45 0.52 -8.37 3.77
N PHE A 46 1.03 -8.04 4.95
CA PHE A 46 1.68 -6.77 5.22
C PHE A 46 3.01 -6.65 4.45
N VAL A 47 3.85 -7.68 4.48
CA VAL A 47 5.08 -7.74 3.68
C VAL A 47 4.74 -7.67 2.18
N ALA A 48 3.76 -8.45 1.73
CA ALA A 48 3.32 -8.43 0.34
C ALA A 48 2.75 -7.07 -0.10
N LEU A 49 2.14 -6.30 0.82
CA LEU A 49 1.70 -4.93 0.55
C LEU A 49 2.89 -3.99 0.37
N GLU A 50 3.91 -4.09 1.22
CA GLU A 50 5.13 -3.29 1.08
C GLU A 50 5.82 -3.59 -0.26
N ASP A 51 5.92 -4.87 -0.63
CA ASP A 51 6.50 -5.29 -1.90
C ASP A 51 5.68 -4.81 -3.11
N LEU A 52 4.35 -4.91 -3.04
CA LEU A 52 3.48 -4.51 -4.15
C LEU A 52 3.49 -2.98 -4.37
N PHE A 53 3.46 -2.21 -3.29
CA PHE A 53 3.38 -0.75 -3.36
C PHE A 53 4.76 -0.08 -3.34
N GLN A 54 5.82 -0.77 -2.93
CA GLN A 54 7.16 -0.21 -2.72
C GLN A 54 7.12 1.00 -1.79
N LEU A 55 6.31 0.89 -0.73
CA LEU A 55 6.06 1.93 0.26
C LEU A 55 6.03 1.32 1.66
N PRO A 56 6.48 2.04 2.69
CA PRO A 56 6.49 1.52 4.04
C PRO A 56 5.06 1.32 4.56
N HIS A 57 4.83 0.22 5.27
CA HIS A 57 3.55 -0.13 5.85
C HIS A 57 2.95 0.98 6.72
N ARG A 58 3.79 1.73 7.45
CA ARG A 58 3.35 2.83 8.31
C ARG A 58 2.65 3.93 7.50
N TYR A 59 3.11 4.16 6.27
CA TYR A 59 2.43 5.05 5.32
C TYR A 59 1.15 4.39 4.81
N LEU A 60 1.26 3.17 4.28
CA LEU A 60 0.13 2.46 3.65
C LEU A 60 -1.08 2.31 4.60
N LEU A 61 -0.83 1.98 5.87
CA LEU A 61 -1.85 1.75 6.88
C LEU A 61 -2.28 3.01 7.65
N ALA A 62 -1.73 4.18 7.31
CA ALA A 62 -2.20 5.43 7.89
C ALA A 62 -3.61 5.78 7.41
N GLN A 63 -4.35 6.54 8.21
CA GLN A 63 -5.66 7.05 7.83
C GLN A 63 -5.50 8.26 6.91
N GLU A 64 -6.24 8.28 5.79
CA GLU A 64 -6.32 9.43 4.90
C GLU A 64 -6.78 10.69 5.67
N GLY A 65 -6.12 11.82 5.41
CA GLY A 65 -6.45 13.12 5.99
C GLY A 65 -5.80 13.42 7.34
N LYS A 66 -5.02 12.50 7.90
CA LYS A 66 -4.11 12.80 9.01
C LYS A 66 -2.74 13.18 8.46
N GLU A 67 -2.04 14.09 9.13
CA GLU A 67 -0.63 14.33 8.87
C GLU A 67 0.11 13.00 9.01
N VAL A 68 0.52 12.45 7.87
CA VAL A 68 1.45 11.34 7.84
C VAL A 68 2.81 11.91 8.18
N PRO A 69 3.56 11.33 9.13
CA PRO A 69 4.89 11.82 9.43
C PRO A 69 5.71 11.76 8.14
N ILE A 70 6.22 12.91 7.72
CA ILE A 70 7.16 13.03 6.61
C ILE A 70 8.32 12.08 6.90
N PHE A 71 8.40 11.00 6.12
CA PHE A 71 9.53 10.09 6.12
C PHE A 71 10.74 10.85 5.59
N SER A 72 11.48 11.54 6.47
CA SER A 72 12.74 12.17 6.10
C SER A 72 13.88 11.15 5.92
N CYS A 73 13.63 9.85 6.12
CA CYS A 73 14.67 8.83 5.92
C CYS A 73 14.04 7.49 5.57
N TYR A 74 13.79 7.26 4.29
CA TYR A 74 14.06 5.98 3.65
C TYR A 74 14.65 6.35 2.29
N CYS A 75 15.97 6.22 2.18
CA CYS A 75 16.74 6.56 1.00
C CYS A 75 16.06 5.99 -0.25
N LYS A 76 15.80 6.86 -1.23
CA LYS A 76 15.58 6.48 -2.61
C LYS A 76 16.83 5.75 -3.13
N ASN A 77 16.94 4.45 -2.89
CA ASN A 77 17.81 3.59 -3.69
C ASN A 77 16.91 2.81 -4.65
N LEU A 78 16.37 3.52 -5.64
CA LEU A 78 16.02 2.90 -6.91
C LEU A 78 16.20 3.87 -8.10
N ASP A 79 17.17 4.79 -8.02
CA ASP A 79 17.69 5.51 -9.19
C ASP A 79 19.03 4.87 -9.64
N SER A 80 19.13 3.53 -9.62
CA SER A 80 20.38 2.86 -10.06
C SER A 80 20.22 1.52 -10.77
N PHE A 81 19.05 1.14 -11.31
CA PHE A 81 18.98 -0.12 -12.08
C PHE A 81 18.21 -0.13 -13.41
N ILE A 82 17.64 0.98 -13.88
CA ILE A 82 17.14 1.07 -15.26
C ILE A 82 17.55 2.42 -15.85
N LEU A 83 18.49 2.38 -16.81
CA LEU A 83 19.04 3.46 -17.65
C LEU A 83 20.21 4.29 -17.10
N ALA A 84 21.40 3.68 -16.99
CA ALA A 84 22.68 4.38 -17.24
C ALA A 84 23.86 3.42 -17.52
N ARG A 85 23.70 2.43 -18.41
CA ARG A 85 24.63 2.08 -19.50
C ARG A 85 24.04 0.99 -20.38
#